data_AF-A0A7C4IXB4-F1
#
_entry.id   AF-A0A7C4IXB4-F1
#
_cell.length_a   1.000
_cell.length_b   1.000
_cell.length_c   1.000
_cell.angle_alpha   90.00
_cell.angle_beta   90.00
_cell.angle_gamma   90.00
#
_symmetry.space_group_name_H-M   'P 1'
#
loop_
_entity.id
_entity.type
_entity.pdbx_description
1 polymer ?
#
loop_
_entity_poly.entity_id
_entity_poly.type
_entity_poly.pdbx_seq_one_letter_code
_entity_poly.pdbx_strand_id
1 'polypeptide(L)'
;MKNVKKVLLSIFLAITVLLSVGLAAQAKAPNQVKCPVLGSPINKKLYTDYQGKRIYFCCPPCIQDFKKNPEKYMKQLEKDGVVLEDAPTAKK
;
A
#
# COMPACT_ATOMS: atom_id res chain seq x y z
N MET A 1 -15.15 20.45 -47.33
CA MET A 1 -15.83 20.03 -46.08
C MET A 1 -15.82 18.52 -45.79
N LYS A 2 -15.75 17.62 -46.80
CA LYS A 2 -15.75 16.16 -46.59
C LYS A 2 -14.46 15.61 -45.94
N ASN A 3 -13.32 16.23 -46.24
CA ASN A 3 -12.01 15.82 -45.72
C ASN A 3 -11.76 16.33 -44.29
N VAL A 4 -12.33 17.48 -43.92
CA VAL A 4 -12.29 18.02 -42.55
C VAL A 4 -13.09 17.14 -41.58
N LYS A 5 -14.24 16.61 -41.99
CA LYS A 5 -15.01 15.63 -41.20
C LYS A 5 -14.26 14.31 -41.00
N LYS A 6 -13.53 13.82 -42.01
CA LYS A 6 -12.67 12.62 -41.88
C LYS A 6 -11.46 12.88 -40.97
N VAL A 7 -10.84 14.06 -41.06
CA VAL A 7 -9.74 14.48 -40.18
C VAL A 7 -10.22 14.63 -38.73
N LEU A 8 -11.38 15.25 -38.49
CA LEU A 8 -11.98 15.34 -37.15
C LEU A 8 -12.36 13.96 -36.58
N LEU A 9 -12.87 13.03 -37.38
CA LEU A 9 -13.21 11.67 -36.94
C LEU A 9 -11.96 10.84 -36.59
N SER A 10 -10.85 11.06 -37.31
CA SER A 10 -9.56 10.39 -37.09
C SER A 10 -8.85 10.90 -35.84
N ILE A 11 -8.95 12.21 -35.58
CA ILE A 11 -8.37 12.86 -34.39
C ILE A 11 -9.11 12.44 -33.12
N PHE A 12 -10.44 12.30 -33.18
CA PHE A 12 -11.24 11.78 -32.07
C PHE A 12 -10.88 10.33 -31.69
N LEU A 13 -10.52 9.49 -32.66
CA LEU A 13 -10.12 8.10 -32.42
C LEU A 13 -8.69 7.97 -31.87
N ALA A 14 -7.80 8.92 -32.21
CA ALA A 14 -6.45 8.96 -31.66
C ALA A 14 -6.41 9.51 -30.22
N ILE A 15 -7.31 10.42 -29.88
CA ILE A 15 -7.41 11.02 -28.53
C ILE A 15 -7.93 10.01 -27.49
N THR A 16 -8.82 9.08 -27.87
CA THR A 16 -9.34 8.06 -26.94
C THR A 16 -8.33 6.97 -26.60
N VAL A 17 -7.37 6.69 -27.49
CA VAL A 17 -6.31 5.69 -27.26
C VAL A 17 -5.23 6.21 -26.30
N LEU A 18 -5.03 7.52 -26.19
CA LEU A 18 -4.04 8.12 -25.29
C LEU A 18 -4.50 8.17 -23.82
N LEU A 19 -5.79 8.04 -23.53
CA LEU A 19 -6.31 8.05 -22.15
C LEU A 19 -6.23 6.70 -21.42
N SER A 20 -5.98 5.59 -22.10
CA SER A 20 -6.03 4.24 -21.51
C SER A 20 -4.69 3.72 -20.98
N VAL A 21 -3.59 4.46 -21.17
CA VAL A 21 -2.24 4.02 -20.76
C VAL A 21 -1.70 4.95 -19.66
N GLY A 22 -1.72 4.48 -18.41
CA GLY A 22 -0.80 5.01 -17.40
C GLY A 22 -1.36 5.38 -16.03
N LEU A 23 -2.02 4.46 -15.34
CA LEU A 23 -2.00 4.44 -13.87
C LEU A 23 -1.50 3.08 -13.39
N ALA A 24 -0.27 2.74 -13.75
CA ALA A 24 0.42 1.63 -13.12
C ALA A 24 0.72 2.03 -11.66
N ALA A 25 -0.04 1.48 -10.73
CA ALA A 25 0.20 1.64 -9.30
C ALA A 25 1.56 1.02 -8.94
N GLN A 26 2.57 1.87 -8.77
CA GLN A 26 3.91 1.46 -8.32
C GLN A 26 3.84 1.12 -6.83
N ALA A 27 3.59 -0.15 -6.49
CA ALA A 27 3.62 -0.62 -5.12
C ALA A 27 5.08 -0.67 -4.61
N LYS A 28 5.39 0.10 -3.56
CA LYS A 28 6.69 0.02 -2.87
C LYS A 28 6.81 -1.33 -2.15
N ALA A 29 8.02 -1.90 -2.13
CA ALA A 29 8.28 -3.14 -1.41
C ALA A 29 8.14 -2.93 0.11
N PRO A 30 7.63 -3.94 0.87
CA PRO A 30 7.58 -3.87 2.33
C PRO A 30 8.97 -3.71 2.95
N ASN A 31 9.12 -2.82 3.93
CA ASN A 31 10.42 -2.46 4.51
C ASN A 31 10.43 -2.41 6.05
N GLN A 32 9.43 -2.98 6.72
CA GLN A 32 9.41 -3.01 8.18
C GLN A 32 10.55 -3.88 8.73
N VAL A 33 11.47 -3.26 9.47
CA VAL A 33 12.59 -3.95 10.16
C VAL A 33 12.59 -3.77 11.67
N LYS A 34 11.84 -2.79 12.19
CA LYS A 34 11.73 -2.49 13.63
C LYS A 34 10.30 -2.73 14.14
N CYS A 35 10.21 -3.15 15.39
CA CYS A 35 8.97 -3.28 16.13
C CYS A 35 8.38 -1.88 16.41
N PRO A 36 7.11 -1.62 16.10
CA PRO A 36 6.51 -0.30 16.31
C PRO A 36 6.28 0.03 17.79
N VAL A 37 6.32 -0.97 18.68
CA VAL A 37 6.09 -0.79 20.12
C VAL A 37 7.39 -0.48 20.85
N LEU A 38 8.44 -1.28 20.62
CA LEU A 38 9.71 -1.21 21.37
C LEU A 38 10.92 -0.77 20.53
N GLY A 39 10.80 -0.68 19.20
CA GLY A 39 11.91 -0.29 18.31
C GLY A 39 12.94 -1.39 18.01
N SER A 40 12.91 -2.51 18.73
CA SER A 40 13.80 -3.67 18.52
C SER A 40 13.57 -4.38 17.17
N PRO A 41 14.54 -5.15 16.66
CA PRO A 41 14.37 -5.92 15.42
C PRO A 41 13.14 -6.83 15.44
N ILE A 42 12.43 -6.92 14.32
CA ILE A 42 11.23 -7.76 14.20
C ILE A 42 11.55 -9.26 14.13
N ASN A 43 10.59 -10.07 14.53
CA ASN A 43 10.53 -11.50 14.21
C ASN A 43 9.35 -11.74 13.25
N LYS A 44 9.63 -12.24 12.04
CA LYS A 44 8.59 -12.47 11.03
C LYS A 44 7.54 -13.52 11.42
N LYS A 45 7.78 -14.31 12.48
CA LYS A 45 6.80 -15.25 13.05
C LYS A 45 5.79 -14.57 14.00
N LEU A 46 6.07 -13.34 14.43
CA LEU A 46 5.24 -12.58 15.36
C LEU A 46 4.63 -11.41 14.62
N TYR A 47 3.37 -11.57 14.24
CA TYR A 47 2.65 -10.56 13.48
C TYR A 47 1.17 -10.50 13.85
N THR A 48 0.54 -9.40 13.46
CA THR A 48 -0.92 -9.28 13.41
C THR A 48 -1.28 -8.58 12.12
N ASP A 49 -2.44 -8.95 11.58
CA ASP A 49 -3.01 -8.26 10.43
C ASP A 49 -4.00 -7.19 10.94
N TYR A 50 -3.87 -5.96 10.44
CA TYR A 50 -4.71 -4.82 10.78
C TYR A 50 -4.92 -3.93 9.55
N GLN A 51 -6.18 -3.57 9.25
CA GLN A 51 -6.54 -2.75 8.08
C GLN A 51 -5.94 -3.25 6.74
N GLY A 52 -5.91 -4.58 6.57
CA GLY A 52 -5.38 -5.20 5.36
C GLY A 52 -3.85 -5.15 5.23
N LYS A 53 -3.13 -4.70 6.27
CA LYS A 53 -1.67 -4.74 6.35
C LYS A 53 -1.21 -5.72 7.42
N ARG A 54 -0.04 -6.32 7.22
CA ARG A 54 0.64 -7.17 8.20
C ARG A 54 1.70 -6.36 8.94
N ILE A 55 1.60 -6.34 10.26
CA ILE A 55 2.51 -5.66 11.17
C ILE A 55 3.31 -6.71 11.93
N TYR A 56 4.64 -6.65 11.86
CA TYR A 56 5.54 -7.53 12.59
C TYR A 56 5.99 -6.95 13.93
N PHE A 57 6.35 -7.83 14.86
CA PHE A 57 6.74 -7.48 16.23
C PHE A 57 7.98 -8.23 16.66
N CYS A 58 8.65 -7.74 17.71
CA CYS A 58 9.83 -8.40 18.28
C CYS A 58 9.47 -9.47 19.33
N CYS A 59 8.32 -9.36 20.00
CA CYS A 59 7.90 -10.30 21.05
C CYS A 59 6.36 -10.40 21.18
N PRO A 60 5.81 -11.48 21.76
CA PRO A 60 4.36 -11.65 21.90
C PRO A 60 3.62 -10.53 22.66
N PRO A 61 4.18 -9.96 23.75
CA PRO A 61 3.52 -8.84 24.45
C PRO A 61 3.26 -7.61 23.57
N CYS A 62 4.16 -7.31 22.62
CA CYS A 62 3.99 -6.18 21.71
C CYS A 62 2.70 -6.30 20.86
N ILE A 63 2.24 -7.51 20.55
CA ILE A 63 0.99 -7.72 19.83
C ILE A 63 -0.20 -7.23 20.68
N GLN A 64 -0.18 -7.50 21.98
CA GLN A 64 -1.23 -7.06 22.89
C GLN A 64 -1.21 -5.54 23.07
N ASP A 65 -0.02 -4.95 23.21
CA ASP A 65 0.11 -3.49 23.34
C ASP A 65 -0.29 -2.76 22.06
N PHE A 66 0.01 -3.32 20.89
CA PHE A 66 -0.50 -2.83 19.62
C PHE A 66 -2.04 -2.83 19.59
N LYS A 67 -2.67 -3.94 19.98
CA LYS A 67 -4.14 -4.07 19.97
C LYS A 67 -4.86 -3.09 20.90
N LYS A 68 -4.22 -2.62 21.97
CA LYS A 68 -4.81 -1.59 22.86
C LYS A 68 -4.94 -0.23 22.19
N ASN A 69 -4.04 0.10 21.27
CA ASN A 69 -4.05 1.39 20.56
C ASN A 69 -3.40 1.26 19.17
N PRO A 70 -4.04 0.57 18.22
CA PRO A 70 -3.43 0.27 16.93
C PRO A 70 -3.18 1.54 16.12
N GLU A 71 -4.10 2.50 16.16
CA GLU A 71 -3.99 3.76 15.42
C GLU A 71 -2.74 4.57 15.78
N LYS A 72 -2.35 4.61 17.06
CA LYS A 72 -1.11 5.27 17.50
C LYS A 72 0.11 4.72 16.76
N TYR A 73 0.21 3.39 16.69
CA TYR A 73 1.36 2.73 16.07
C TYR A 73 1.31 2.80 14.54
N MET A 74 0.11 2.74 13.95
CA MET A 74 -0.06 2.92 12.51
C MET A 74 0.39 4.31 12.06
N LYS A 75 -0.03 5.37 12.77
CA LYS A 75 0.42 6.76 12.49
C LYS A 75 1.93 6.90 12.61
N GLN A 76 2.54 6.24 13.60
CA GLN A 76 3.99 6.26 13.77
C GLN A 76 4.71 5.55 12.61
N LEU A 77 4.23 4.37 12.20
CA LEU A 77 4.77 3.63 11.06
C LEU A 77 4.66 4.44 9.75
N GLU A 78 3.54 5.11 9.52
CA GLU A 78 3.34 6.01 8.37
C GLU A 78 4.33 7.18 8.41
N LYS A 79 4.46 7.83 9.57
CA LYS A 79 5.41 8.94 9.77
C LYS A 79 6.85 8.50 9.53
N ASP A 80 7.19 7.28 9.93
CA ASP A 80 8.52 6.68 9.73
C ASP A 80 8.72 6.16 8.29
N GLY A 81 7.74 6.31 7.42
CA GLY A 81 7.81 5.86 6.02
C GLY A 81 7.89 4.34 5.89
N VAL A 82 7.36 3.61 6.87
CA VAL A 82 7.33 2.15 6.85
C VAL A 82 6.22 1.69 5.92
N VAL A 83 6.62 0.95 4.89
CA VAL A 83 5.74 0.24 3.98
C VAL A 83 5.50 -1.16 4.55
N LEU A 84 4.24 -1.45 4.86
CA LEU A 84 3.82 -2.72 5.42
C LEU A 84 3.49 -3.74 4.32
N GLU A 85 3.65 -5.02 4.64
CA GLU A 85 3.22 -6.12 3.77
C GLU A 85 1.68 -6.16 3.70
N ASP A 86 1.13 -6.51 2.55
CA ASP A 86 -0.32 -6.74 2.42
C ASP A 86 -0.73 -8.02 3.15
N ALA A 87 -1.75 -7.93 4.00
CA ALA A 87 -2.29 -9.11 4.67
C ALA A 87 -2.93 -10.06 3.64
N PRO A 88 -2.74 -11.39 3.75
CA PRO A 88 -3.35 -12.36 2.84
C PRO A 88 -4.88 -12.25 2.76
N THR A 89 -5.52 -11.82 3.84
CA THR A 89 -6.97 -11.62 3.93
C THR A 89 -7.47 -10.31 3.32
N ALA A 90 -6.58 -9.39 2.93
CA ALA A 90 -6.95 -8.13 2.27
C ALA A 90 -7.45 -8.30 0.82
N LYS A 91 -7.37 -9.52 0.27
CA LYS A 91 -7.76 -9.85 -1.12
C LYS A 91 -9.08 -10.62 -1.25
N LYS A 92 -9.88 -10.74 -0.19
CA LYS A 92 -11.21 -11.36 -0.27
C LYS A 92 -12.30 -10.31 -0.43
#